data_AF-A0A9E8YZ63-F1
#
_entry.id   AF-A0A9E8YZ63-F1
#
_cell.length_a   1.000
_cell.length_b   1.000
_cell.length_c   1.000
_cell.angle_alpha   90.00
_cell.angle_beta   90.00
_cell.angle_gamma   90.00
#
_symmetry.space_group_name_H-M   'P 1'
#
loop_
_entity.id
_entity.type
_entity.pdbx_description
1 polymer ?
#
loop_
_entity_poly.entity_id
_entity_poly.type
_entity_poly.pdbx_seq_one_letter_code
_entity_poly.pdbx_strand_id
1 'polypeptide(L)'
;MNETLQNLIKNYHSGLLLTPNIQVIGKKFSNETIHLPTGRWINHSFYFATFRNSDLIHMKFIHLSLDSTYFGKCLVENCLFEDCSFGNAVFEKCVFKNCRFIRGHITASTVMETIFDECTFSNTDLDNCIFESCHFLKSIFEKVCFGSAVVIDTKFSNSRKSIEFKEDLFFSDIFDQINQLRIDEE
;
A
#
# COMPACT_ATOMS: atom_id res chain seq x y z
N MET A 1 -28.54 7.66 3.78
CA MET A 1 -27.45 8.26 4.59
C MET A 1 -26.16 7.84 3.90
N ASN A 2 -25.32 8.78 3.45
CA ASN A 2 -24.05 8.40 2.80
C ASN A 2 -23.18 7.67 3.83
N GLU A 3 -22.91 6.39 3.59
CA GLU A 3 -21.97 5.61 4.39
C GLU A 3 -20.55 6.06 4.03
N THR A 4 -20.07 7.09 4.74
CA THR A 4 -18.66 7.48 4.71
C THR A 4 -17.83 6.43 5.44
N LEU A 5 -16.56 6.27 5.04
CA LEU A 5 -15.66 5.39 5.77
C LEU A 5 -15.52 5.90 7.21
N GLN A 6 -15.46 7.22 7.42
CA GLN A 6 -15.42 7.80 8.76
C GLN A 6 -16.59 7.38 9.65
N ASN A 7 -17.81 7.31 9.10
CA ASN A 7 -18.99 6.86 9.85
C ASN A 7 -18.94 5.37 10.15
N LEU A 8 -18.54 4.55 9.17
CA LEU A 8 -18.32 3.12 9.40
C LEU A 8 -17.33 2.91 10.55
N ILE A 9 -16.24 3.69 10.53
CA ILE A 9 -15.21 3.61 11.54
C ILE A 9 -15.72 3.99 12.93
N LYS A 10 -16.41 5.12 13.00
CA LYS A 10 -17.02 5.60 14.25
C LYS A 10 -17.99 4.57 14.83
N ASN A 11 -18.83 3.98 13.98
CA ASN A 11 -19.83 2.99 14.40
C ASN A 11 -19.19 1.71 14.93
N TYR A 12 -18.07 1.27 14.34
CA TYR A 12 -17.31 0.13 14.86
C TYR A 12 -16.72 0.44 16.24
N HIS A 13 -16.03 1.56 16.40
CA HIS A 13 -15.41 1.92 17.68
C HIS A 13 -16.42 2.24 18.79
N SER A 14 -17.62 2.74 18.44
CA SER A 14 -18.68 2.97 19.41
C SER A 14 -19.43 1.70 19.81
N GLY A 15 -19.04 0.53 19.30
CA GLY A 15 -19.72 -0.74 19.55
C GLY A 15 -21.10 -0.85 18.89
N LEU A 16 -21.44 0.07 17.96
CA LEU A 16 -22.67 -0.01 17.18
C LEU A 16 -22.61 -1.12 16.13
N LEU A 17 -21.40 -1.45 15.66
CA LEU A 17 -21.14 -2.64 14.85
C LEU A 17 -20.48 -3.69 15.73
N LEU A 18 -21.29 -4.61 16.25
CA LEU A 18 -20.84 -5.69 17.15
C LEU A 18 -20.19 -6.87 16.40
N THR A 19 -20.22 -6.88 15.07
CA THR A 19 -19.70 -8.00 14.30
C THR A 19 -18.18 -7.91 14.16
N PRO A 20 -17.40 -8.88 14.70
CA PRO A 20 -16.05 -9.07 14.20
C PRO A 20 -16.15 -9.32 12.69
N ASN A 21 -15.24 -8.74 11.91
CA ASN A 21 -15.16 -8.93 10.47
C ASN A 21 -16.26 -8.25 9.64
N ILE A 22 -16.48 -6.95 9.86
CA ILE A 22 -17.23 -6.11 8.91
C ILE A 22 -16.73 -6.37 7.48
N GLN A 23 -17.67 -6.75 6.60
CA GLN A 23 -17.45 -6.92 5.16
C GLN A 23 -17.98 -5.69 4.42
N VAL A 24 -17.06 -4.89 3.90
CA VAL A 24 -17.31 -3.64 3.20
C VAL A 24 -17.11 -3.89 1.71
N ILE A 25 -18.05 -4.61 1.11
CA ILE A 25 -17.91 -5.09 -0.27
C ILE A 25 -18.43 -4.05 -1.28
N GLY A 26 -17.61 -3.69 -2.26
CA GLY A 26 -18.02 -2.85 -3.39
C GLY A 26 -18.40 -1.41 -3.03
N LYS A 27 -18.11 -0.97 -1.81
CA LYS A 27 -18.45 0.37 -1.33
C LYS A 27 -17.50 1.42 -1.93
N LYS A 28 -18.03 2.62 -2.15
CA LYS A 28 -17.27 3.75 -2.69
C LYS A 28 -17.16 4.84 -1.63
N PHE A 29 -15.93 5.12 -1.23
CA PHE A 29 -15.55 6.19 -0.33
C PHE A 29 -14.84 7.25 -1.15
N SER A 30 -15.24 8.51 -1.01
CA SER A 30 -14.65 9.58 -1.81
C SER A 30 -14.68 10.94 -1.13
N ASN A 31 -13.62 11.73 -1.31
CA ASN A 31 -13.48 13.07 -0.77
C ASN A 31 -13.58 13.09 0.77
N GLU A 32 -12.88 12.17 1.41
CA GLU A 32 -12.87 12.01 2.88
C GLU A 32 -11.45 12.15 3.41
N THR A 33 -11.27 12.93 4.47
CA THR A 33 -10.01 12.95 5.24
C THR A 33 -10.24 12.24 6.56
N ILE A 34 -9.48 11.17 6.80
CA ILE A 34 -9.69 10.23 7.90
C ILE A 34 -8.43 10.21 8.76
N HIS A 35 -8.55 10.75 9.97
CA HIS A 35 -7.50 10.77 10.97
C HIS A 35 -7.89 9.95 12.18
N LEU A 36 -7.14 8.88 12.49
CA LEU A 36 -7.38 8.10 13.70
C LEU A 36 -6.05 7.68 14.36
N PRO A 37 -5.43 8.57 15.14
CA PRO A 37 -4.10 8.34 15.73
C PRO A 37 -3.97 7.07 16.58
N THR A 38 -5.09 6.57 17.09
CA THR A 38 -5.16 5.38 17.95
C THR A 38 -6.05 4.27 17.39
N GLY A 39 -6.66 4.49 16.21
CA GLY A 39 -7.64 3.58 15.63
C GLY A 39 -6.98 2.39 14.95
N ARG A 40 -7.03 1.21 15.61
CA ARG A 40 -6.69 -0.06 14.98
C ARG A 40 -7.93 -0.65 14.30
N TRP A 41 -7.76 -1.00 13.03
CA TRP A 41 -8.71 -1.70 12.20
C TRP A 41 -8.23 -3.12 12.08
N ILE A 42 -8.99 -4.09 12.62
CA ILE A 42 -8.51 -5.47 12.75
C ILE A 42 -9.53 -6.45 12.18
N ASN A 43 -9.06 -7.40 11.35
CA ASN A 43 -9.86 -8.51 10.79
C ASN A 43 -11.04 -8.08 9.89
N HIS A 44 -10.99 -6.89 9.29
CA HIS A 44 -12.06 -6.41 8.39
C HIS A 44 -11.77 -6.72 6.93
N SER A 45 -12.82 -6.78 6.11
CA SER A 45 -12.68 -6.90 4.66
C SER A 45 -13.24 -5.67 3.98
N PHE A 46 -12.49 -5.14 3.02
CA PHE A 46 -12.87 -4.07 2.11
C PHE A 46 -12.86 -4.56 0.67
N TYR A 47 -13.13 -5.85 0.45
CA TYR A 47 -13.08 -6.47 -0.87
C TYR A 47 -13.86 -5.66 -1.93
N PHE A 48 -13.26 -5.37 -3.09
CA PHE A 48 -13.84 -4.50 -4.13
C PHE A 48 -14.18 -3.05 -3.72
N ALA A 49 -13.77 -2.59 -2.54
CA ALA A 49 -14.00 -1.20 -2.15
C ALA A 49 -13.19 -0.23 -3.03
N THR A 50 -13.69 0.99 -3.13
CA THR A 50 -13.08 2.11 -3.84
C THR A 50 -12.81 3.23 -2.85
N PHE A 51 -11.59 3.73 -2.82
CA PHE A 51 -11.18 4.96 -2.16
C PHE A 51 -10.76 5.95 -3.26
N ARG A 52 -11.38 7.11 -3.32
CA ARG A 52 -11.04 8.15 -4.31
C ARG A 52 -10.91 9.51 -3.69
N ASN A 53 -9.82 10.22 -3.96
CA ASN A 53 -9.60 11.55 -3.41
C ASN A 53 -9.76 11.55 -1.87
N SER A 54 -9.27 10.50 -1.21
CA SER A 54 -9.43 10.32 0.23
C SER A 54 -8.08 10.25 0.91
N ASP A 55 -7.97 10.92 2.05
CA ASP A 55 -6.77 10.94 2.87
C ASP A 55 -6.93 9.96 4.04
N LEU A 56 -5.98 9.04 4.18
CA LEU A 56 -5.90 8.08 5.27
C LEU A 56 -4.65 8.41 6.10
N ILE A 57 -4.83 8.91 7.31
CA ILE A 57 -3.74 9.48 8.09
C ILE A 57 -3.69 8.87 9.50
N HIS A 58 -2.50 8.42 9.89
CA HIS A 58 -2.23 7.77 11.18
C HIS A 58 -3.01 6.47 11.43
N MET A 59 -3.42 5.77 10.36
CA MET A 59 -4.24 4.56 10.46
C MET A 59 -3.39 3.31 10.74
N LYS A 60 -3.94 2.36 11.49
CA LYS A 60 -3.35 1.02 11.66
C LYS A 60 -4.32 -0.05 11.17
N PHE A 61 -4.01 -0.66 10.04
CA PHE A 61 -4.73 -1.77 9.44
C PHE A 61 -3.99 -3.07 9.75
N ILE A 62 -4.66 -4.02 10.38
CA ILE A 62 -4.09 -5.29 10.85
C ILE A 62 -5.01 -6.42 10.39
N HIS A 63 -4.48 -7.40 9.67
CA HIS A 63 -5.27 -8.55 9.18
C HIS A 63 -6.46 -8.13 8.30
N LEU A 64 -6.32 -7.06 7.50
CA LEU A 64 -7.37 -6.65 6.58
C LEU A 64 -7.24 -7.35 5.24
N SER A 65 -8.39 -7.72 4.66
CA SER A 65 -8.48 -8.05 3.23
C SER A 65 -8.88 -6.80 2.45
N LEU A 66 -7.95 -6.29 1.65
CA LEU A 66 -8.11 -5.18 0.72
C LEU A 66 -7.96 -5.69 -0.73
N ASP A 67 -8.29 -6.95 -0.96
CA ASP A 67 -8.18 -7.57 -2.29
C ASP A 67 -9.15 -6.90 -3.27
N SER A 68 -8.70 -6.74 -4.51
CA SER A 68 -9.46 -6.09 -5.59
C SER A 68 -9.95 -4.68 -5.25
N THR A 69 -9.31 -4.00 -4.29
CA THR A 69 -9.63 -2.61 -3.96
C THR A 69 -9.01 -1.64 -4.96
N TYR A 70 -9.66 -0.49 -5.13
CA TYR A 70 -9.13 0.62 -5.91
C TYR A 70 -8.84 1.81 -5.01
N PHE A 71 -7.61 2.30 -5.02
CA PHE A 71 -7.20 3.58 -4.44
C PHE A 71 -6.84 4.53 -5.58
N GLY A 72 -7.55 5.66 -5.67
CA GLY A 72 -7.30 6.67 -6.71
C GLY A 72 -7.13 8.05 -6.13
N LYS A 73 -6.01 8.72 -6.41
CA LYS A 73 -5.75 10.10 -5.94
C LYS A 73 -5.84 10.23 -4.42
N CYS A 74 -5.39 9.20 -3.70
CA CYS A 74 -5.41 9.19 -2.23
C CYS A 74 -4.06 9.64 -1.66
N LEU A 75 -4.10 10.36 -0.54
CA LEU A 75 -2.95 10.51 0.35
C LEU A 75 -3.05 9.45 1.45
N VAL A 76 -1.99 8.68 1.67
CA VAL A 76 -1.90 7.72 2.76
C VAL A 76 -0.65 8.06 3.55
N GLU A 77 -0.81 8.64 4.73
CA GLU A 77 0.30 9.19 5.52
C GLU A 77 0.38 8.54 6.90
N ASN A 78 1.60 8.16 7.30
CA ASN A 78 1.90 7.60 8.62
C ASN A 78 1.04 6.37 8.97
N CYS A 79 0.70 5.56 7.96
CA CYS A 79 -0.15 4.38 8.13
C CYS A 79 0.65 3.08 8.26
N LEU A 80 0.10 2.13 9.02
CA LEU A 80 0.59 0.75 9.13
C LEU A 80 -0.38 -0.22 8.46
N PHE A 81 0.14 -1.12 7.64
CA PHE A 81 -0.54 -2.27 7.08
C PHE A 81 0.21 -3.54 7.51
N GLU A 82 -0.33 -4.24 8.50
CA GLU A 82 0.27 -5.45 9.08
C GLU A 82 -0.58 -6.69 8.73
N ASP A 83 0.04 -7.70 8.14
CA ASP A 83 -0.61 -8.93 7.65
C ASP A 83 -1.87 -8.65 6.81
N CYS A 84 -1.83 -7.62 5.97
CA CYS A 84 -2.92 -7.25 5.08
C CYS A 84 -2.74 -7.87 3.69
N SER A 85 -3.84 -8.21 3.03
CA SER A 85 -3.86 -8.66 1.63
C SER A 85 -4.39 -7.55 0.71
N PHE A 86 -3.76 -7.42 -0.45
CA PHE A 86 -4.10 -6.46 -1.51
C PHE A 86 -4.13 -7.15 -2.87
N GLY A 87 -4.44 -8.44 -2.94
CA GLY A 87 -4.41 -9.21 -4.18
C GLY A 87 -5.27 -8.59 -5.27
N ASN A 88 -4.72 -8.36 -6.45
CA ASN A 88 -5.38 -7.69 -7.58
C ASN A 88 -5.87 -6.26 -7.26
N ALA A 89 -5.29 -5.58 -6.28
CA ALA A 89 -5.61 -4.19 -6.00
C ALA A 89 -5.07 -3.25 -7.08
N VAL A 90 -5.66 -2.06 -7.17
CA VAL A 90 -5.23 -0.99 -8.06
C VAL A 90 -4.95 0.27 -7.26
N PHE A 91 -3.78 0.85 -7.46
CA PHE A 91 -3.37 2.13 -6.89
C PHE A 91 -3.05 3.09 -8.03
N GLU A 92 -3.77 4.20 -8.13
CA GLU A 92 -3.60 5.16 -9.22
C GLU A 92 -3.43 6.56 -8.67
N LYS A 93 -2.35 7.25 -9.06
CA LYS A 93 -2.11 8.66 -8.70
C LYS A 93 -2.11 8.90 -7.19
N CYS A 94 -1.66 7.92 -6.41
CA CYS A 94 -1.64 8.00 -4.94
C CYS A 94 -0.30 8.53 -4.42
N VAL A 95 -0.31 8.99 -3.16
CA VAL A 95 0.90 9.31 -2.41
C VAL A 95 0.87 8.55 -1.09
N PHE A 96 1.81 7.64 -0.90
CA PHE A 96 2.08 6.99 0.37
C PHE A 96 3.28 7.67 1.01
N LYS A 97 3.13 8.15 2.26
CA LYS A 97 4.19 8.84 2.97
C LYS A 97 4.39 8.25 4.36
N ASN A 98 5.62 7.84 4.66
CA ASN A 98 5.99 7.23 5.94
C ASN A 98 5.07 6.05 6.32
N CYS A 99 4.70 5.24 5.33
CA CYS A 99 3.85 4.07 5.51
C CYS A 99 4.68 2.80 5.70
N ARG A 100 4.14 1.84 6.45
CA ARG A 100 4.78 0.54 6.69
C ARG A 100 3.87 -0.59 6.25
N PHE A 101 4.35 -1.42 5.35
CA PHE A 101 3.75 -2.68 4.92
C PHE A 101 4.56 -3.82 5.53
N ILE A 102 3.98 -4.56 6.47
CA ILE A 102 4.66 -5.60 7.24
C ILE A 102 3.92 -6.90 7.01
N ARG A 103 4.60 -7.93 6.50
CA ARG A 103 3.99 -9.23 6.17
C ARG A 103 2.78 -9.09 5.23
N GLY A 104 2.85 -8.08 4.34
CA GLY A 104 1.79 -7.80 3.38
C GLY A 104 1.82 -8.77 2.21
N HIS A 105 0.65 -9.04 1.64
CA HIS A 105 0.49 -9.81 0.40
C HIS A 105 -0.10 -8.88 -0.66
N ILE A 106 0.76 -8.22 -1.42
CA ILE A 106 0.36 -7.30 -2.49
C ILE A 106 0.73 -7.99 -3.80
N THR A 107 -0.08 -8.95 -4.21
CA THR A 107 0.22 -9.76 -5.41
C THR A 107 -0.72 -9.42 -6.55
N ALA A 108 -0.25 -9.62 -7.79
CA ALA A 108 -1.02 -9.35 -9.01
C ALA A 108 -1.65 -7.94 -9.08
N SER A 109 -1.08 -6.97 -8.36
CA SER A 109 -1.64 -5.63 -8.21
C SER A 109 -1.06 -4.68 -9.24
N THR A 110 -1.84 -3.66 -9.61
CA THR A 110 -1.39 -2.62 -10.54
C THR A 110 -1.22 -1.30 -9.79
N VAL A 111 -0.05 -0.69 -9.91
CA VAL A 111 0.32 0.55 -9.25
C VAL A 111 0.77 1.53 -10.33
N MET A 112 0.06 2.65 -10.49
CA MET A 112 0.28 3.61 -11.56
C MET A 112 0.43 5.02 -10.99
N GLU A 113 1.39 5.78 -11.51
CA GLU A 113 1.57 7.20 -11.20
C GLU A 113 1.64 7.50 -9.68
N THR A 114 2.16 6.55 -8.89
CA THR A 114 2.09 6.59 -7.43
C THR A 114 3.45 6.83 -6.80
N ILE A 115 3.49 7.64 -5.75
CA ILE A 115 4.71 7.95 -4.99
C ILE A 115 4.68 7.19 -3.66
N PHE A 116 5.79 6.55 -3.32
CA PHE A 116 6.07 5.98 -2.01
C PHE A 116 7.25 6.73 -1.40
N ASP A 117 6.98 7.68 -0.51
CA ASP A 117 7.96 8.53 0.16
C ASP A 117 8.21 8.04 1.58
N GLU A 118 9.45 7.65 1.88
CA GLU A 118 9.87 7.13 3.18
C GLU A 118 9.05 5.90 3.64
N CYS A 119 8.57 5.09 2.69
CA CYS A 119 7.82 3.86 2.98
C CYS A 119 8.74 2.67 3.27
N THR A 120 8.26 1.75 4.11
CA THR A 120 8.95 0.47 4.38
C THR A 120 8.07 -0.70 3.96
N PHE A 121 8.64 -1.62 3.17
CA PHE A 121 8.07 -2.92 2.84
C PHE A 121 8.93 -3.99 3.51
N SER A 122 8.38 -4.70 4.49
CA SER A 122 9.12 -5.71 5.27
C SER A 122 8.40 -7.05 5.22
N ASN A 123 9.11 -8.10 4.81
CA ASN A 123 8.56 -9.45 4.63
C ASN A 123 7.30 -9.44 3.74
N THR A 124 7.30 -8.61 2.70
CA THR A 124 6.14 -8.38 1.84
C THR A 124 6.29 -9.12 0.52
N ASP A 125 5.22 -9.73 0.05
CA ASP A 125 5.16 -10.34 -1.28
C ASP A 125 4.57 -9.35 -2.28
N LEU A 126 5.33 -9.05 -3.33
CA LEU A 126 4.99 -8.16 -4.45
C LEU A 126 4.86 -8.93 -5.78
N ASP A 127 4.79 -10.27 -5.73
CA ASP A 127 4.79 -11.11 -6.92
C ASP A 127 3.67 -10.73 -7.93
N ASN A 128 3.99 -10.78 -9.21
CA ASN A 128 3.13 -10.41 -10.34
C ASN A 128 2.58 -8.97 -10.30
N CYS A 129 3.16 -8.06 -9.51
CA CYS A 129 2.74 -6.66 -9.53
C CYS A 129 3.25 -5.90 -10.75
N ILE A 130 2.50 -4.90 -11.21
CA ILE A 130 2.95 -3.94 -12.21
C ILE A 130 3.09 -2.58 -11.53
N PHE A 131 4.27 -1.96 -11.63
CA PHE A 131 4.51 -0.59 -11.22
C PHE A 131 4.81 0.27 -12.44
N GLU A 132 3.91 1.17 -12.80
CA GLU A 132 4.04 2.05 -13.95
C GLU A 132 4.15 3.51 -13.49
N SER A 133 5.14 4.25 -14.00
CA SER A 133 5.35 5.67 -13.68
C SER A 133 5.38 5.98 -12.17
N CYS A 134 5.92 5.05 -11.37
CA CYS A 134 5.96 5.20 -9.92
C CYS A 134 7.25 5.83 -9.43
N HIS A 135 7.26 6.32 -8.18
CA HIS A 135 8.48 6.81 -7.54
C HIS A 135 8.59 6.32 -6.11
N PHE A 136 9.60 5.48 -5.86
CA PHE A 136 10.01 5.10 -4.52
C PHE A 136 11.13 6.03 -4.04
N LEU A 137 10.78 6.98 -3.18
CA LEU A 137 11.70 7.95 -2.60
C LEU A 137 12.03 7.54 -1.16
N LYS A 138 13.32 7.35 -0.85
CA LYS A 138 13.83 6.95 0.47
C LYS A 138 13.12 5.72 1.05
N SER A 139 12.60 4.84 0.18
CA SER A 139 11.85 3.66 0.61
C SER A 139 12.79 2.53 0.98
N ILE A 140 12.36 1.67 1.89
CA ILE A 140 13.12 0.55 2.41
C ILE A 140 12.40 -0.75 2.02
N PHE A 141 13.15 -1.70 1.46
CA PHE A 141 12.67 -3.04 1.14
C PHE A 141 13.49 -4.05 1.93
N GLU A 142 12.84 -4.82 2.80
CA GLU A 142 13.49 -5.83 3.65
C GLU A 142 12.79 -7.18 3.45
N LYS A 143 13.52 -8.19 2.95
CA LYS A 143 12.95 -9.54 2.71
C LYS A 143 11.69 -9.47 1.85
N VAL A 144 11.76 -8.68 0.78
CA VAL A 144 10.65 -8.52 -0.16
C VAL A 144 10.82 -9.50 -1.31
N CYS A 145 9.74 -10.20 -1.65
CA CYS A 145 9.68 -11.06 -2.83
C CYS A 145 9.10 -10.23 -3.98
N PHE A 146 9.85 -10.06 -5.08
CA PHE A 146 9.32 -9.40 -6.28
C PHE A 146 8.82 -10.39 -7.33
N GLY A 147 9.20 -11.67 -7.27
CA GLY A 147 8.79 -12.70 -8.22
C GLY A 147 8.80 -12.21 -9.67
N SER A 148 7.64 -12.29 -10.33
CA SER A 148 7.40 -11.88 -11.72
C SER A 148 6.77 -10.48 -11.83
N ALA A 149 7.05 -9.59 -10.88
CA ALA A 149 6.62 -8.20 -11.00
C ALA A 149 7.19 -7.53 -12.27
N VAL A 150 6.69 -6.35 -12.63
CA VAL A 150 7.16 -5.56 -13.76
C VAL A 150 7.25 -4.11 -13.32
N VAL A 151 8.30 -3.41 -13.75
CA VAL A 151 8.39 -1.96 -13.58
C VAL A 151 8.52 -1.27 -14.92
N ILE A 152 7.77 -0.18 -15.10
CA ILE A 152 7.73 0.63 -16.31
C ILE A 152 7.86 2.08 -15.86
N ASP A 153 8.80 2.84 -16.42
CA ASP A 153 9.02 4.26 -16.11
C ASP A 153 9.07 4.61 -14.60
N THR A 154 9.49 3.65 -13.78
CA THR A 154 9.47 3.76 -12.32
C THR A 154 10.86 4.09 -11.78
N LYS A 155 10.91 5.02 -10.82
CA LYS A 155 12.15 5.54 -10.24
C LYS A 155 12.33 5.06 -8.80
N PHE A 156 13.59 4.81 -8.43
CA PHE A 156 13.99 4.51 -7.05
C PHE A 156 15.07 5.50 -6.62
N SER A 157 14.75 6.45 -5.76
CA SER A 157 15.70 7.46 -5.28
C SER A 157 15.99 7.24 -3.80
N ASN A 158 17.26 7.25 -3.40
CA ASN A 158 17.73 7.12 -2.01
C ASN A 158 17.15 5.91 -1.24
N SER A 159 16.73 4.87 -1.96
CA SER A 159 16.04 3.71 -1.39
C SER A 159 17.04 2.60 -1.03
N ARG A 160 16.76 1.83 0.05
CA ARG A 160 17.64 0.75 0.57
C ARG A 160 16.97 -0.61 0.45
N LYS A 161 17.74 -1.69 0.25
CA LYS A 161 17.19 -2.98 -0.22
C LYS A 161 17.84 -4.24 0.38
N SER A 162 16.99 -5.23 0.63
CA SER A 162 17.22 -6.67 0.68
C SER A 162 16.04 -7.34 -0.05
N ILE A 163 16.29 -7.90 -1.22
CA ILE A 163 15.26 -8.46 -2.11
C ILE A 163 15.58 -9.93 -2.41
N GLU A 164 14.55 -10.77 -2.40
CA GLU A 164 14.61 -12.16 -2.84
C GLU A 164 13.99 -12.32 -4.24
N PHE A 165 14.67 -13.07 -5.10
CA PHE A 165 14.26 -13.33 -6.48
C PHE A 165 13.94 -14.82 -6.67
N LYS A 166 12.83 -15.12 -7.35
CA LYS A 166 12.37 -16.51 -7.58
C LYS A 166 12.53 -16.97 -9.04
N GLU A 167 12.58 -16.06 -10.04
CA GLU A 167 12.68 -16.40 -11.48
C GLU A 167 13.56 -15.39 -12.25
N ASP A 168 13.92 -15.73 -13.51
CA ASP A 168 14.79 -14.96 -14.40
C ASP A 168 14.14 -13.63 -14.81
N LEU A 169 14.82 -12.52 -14.48
CA LEU A 169 14.24 -11.18 -14.48
C LEU A 169 14.38 -10.42 -15.81
N PHE A 170 13.32 -9.70 -16.21
CA PHE A 170 13.40 -8.49 -17.06
C PHE A 170 13.54 -7.21 -16.20
N PHE A 171 14.61 -7.10 -15.39
CA PHE A 171 14.74 -6.03 -14.38
C PHE A 171 16.13 -5.40 -14.23
N SER A 172 17.02 -5.54 -15.21
CA SER A 172 18.34 -4.85 -15.18
C SER A 172 18.21 -3.37 -14.79
N ASP A 173 17.12 -2.72 -15.20
CA ASP A 173 16.95 -1.27 -15.09
C ASP A 173 16.61 -0.77 -13.67
N ILE A 174 16.07 -1.61 -12.77
CA ILE A 174 15.85 -1.20 -11.36
C ILE A 174 17.17 -1.01 -10.63
N PHE A 175 18.13 -1.90 -10.88
CA PHE A 175 19.36 -1.95 -10.10
C PHE A 175 20.39 -0.95 -10.57
N ASP A 176 20.43 -0.68 -11.87
CA ASP A 176 21.32 0.34 -12.44
C ASP A 176 21.02 1.74 -11.87
N GLN A 177 19.75 2.05 -11.58
CA GLN A 177 19.37 3.33 -10.98
C GLN A 177 19.72 3.46 -9.47
N ILE A 178 19.88 2.35 -8.75
CA ILE A 178 20.15 2.35 -7.30
C ILE A 178 21.65 2.39 -7.01
N ASN A 179 22.46 1.76 -7.86
CA ASN A 179 23.91 1.76 -7.71
C ASN A 179 24.55 3.12 -8.07
N GLN A 180 23.89 3.95 -8.88
CA GLN A 180 24.34 5.32 -9.20
C GLN A 180 24.25 6.31 -8.01
N LEU A 181 23.71 5.88 -6.86
CA LEU A 181 23.63 6.68 -5.62
C LEU A 181 24.65 6.26 -4.55
N ARG A 182 25.62 5.38 -4.89
CA ARG A 182 26.81 5.08 -4.06
C ARG A 182 28.07 5.71 -4.65
N ILE A 183 28.05 7.02 -4.79
CA ILE A 183 29.23 7.91 -4.78
C ILE A 183 28.65 9.15 -4.06
N ASP A 184 28.83 9.30 -2.76
CA ASP A 184 30.08 9.78 -2.17
C ASP A 184 30.34 9.10 -0.81
N GLU A 185 31.59 8.66 -0.63
CA GLU A 185 32.21 8.36 0.66
C GLU A 185 32.61 9.67 1.34
N GLU A 186 32.29 9.80 2.63
CA GLU A 186 33.20 10.27 3.69
C GLU A 186 32.90 9.53 5.00
#